data_AF-A0A1Q6V4X1-F1
#
_entry.id   AF-A0A1Q6V4X1-F1
#
_cell.length_a   1.000
_cell.length_b   1.000
_cell.length_c   1.000
_cell.angle_alpha   90.00
_cell.angle_beta   90.00
_cell.angle_gamma   90.00
#
_symmetry.space_group_name_H-M   'P 1'
#
loop_
_entity.id
_entity.type
_entity.pdbx_description
1 polymer ?
#
loop_
_entity_poly.entity_id
_entity_poly.type
_entity_poly.pdbx_seq_one_letter_code
_entity_poly.pdbx_strand_id
1 'polypeptide(L)'
;MGIKFYGLLISGTLIGAVLIIHGQEAAPPSVDLYEGQEVPEATVTPLPNGPELPELKQLEETFKPKSLGKDADALKVHVEWRQLKNRAVNDPVVQAARAFAQAARTDLEKRNRLRNYYDIYYQRMYDLATAPEIKLALQALKSSHQSLLAQPRVRPSPTPEGATPTPAVAPAKKKQAQKHKKKVHK
;
A
#
# COMPACT_ATOMS: atom_id res chain seq x y z
N MET A 1 23.07 -4.15 20.99
CA MET A 1 22.98 -3.90 19.54
C MET A 1 21.59 -3.36 19.25
N GLY A 2 21.50 -2.10 18.82
CA GLY A 2 20.24 -1.40 18.64
C GLY A 2 19.57 -1.75 17.32
N ILE A 3 18.30 -2.13 17.36
CA ILE A 3 17.46 -2.32 16.17
C ILE A 3 16.64 -1.03 16.00
N LYS A 4 16.96 -0.28 14.94
CA LYS A 4 16.21 0.90 14.52
C LYS A 4 15.03 0.45 13.67
N PHE A 5 13.81 0.67 14.13
CA PHE A 5 12.60 0.47 13.34
C PHE A 5 12.35 1.71 12.49
N TYR A 6 12.50 1.59 11.18
CA TYR A 6 12.00 2.56 10.21
C TYR A 6 10.96 1.87 9.33
N GLY A 7 9.78 2.48 9.22
CA GLY A 7 8.82 2.15 8.17
C GLY A 7 7.45 1.64 8.62
N LEU A 8 6.87 2.18 9.69
CA LEU A 8 5.42 2.14 9.90
C LEU A 8 4.78 3.21 9.00
N LEU A 9 4.21 2.84 7.85
CA LEU A 9 3.33 3.74 7.10
C LEU A 9 2.09 3.03 6.51
N ILE A 10 0.97 3.32 7.18
CA ILE A 10 -0.38 3.55 6.65
C ILE A 10 -1.21 2.30 6.30
N SER A 11 -1.84 1.75 7.34
CA SER A 11 -3.16 1.13 7.26
C SER A 11 -4.20 2.24 7.13
N GLY A 12 -4.81 2.37 5.95
CA GLY A 12 -5.91 3.28 5.69
C GLY A 12 -7.15 2.52 5.20
N THR A 13 -8.01 2.15 6.13
CA THR A 13 -9.40 1.78 5.86
C THR A 13 -10.15 3.06 5.49
N LEU A 14 -10.70 3.16 4.27
CA LEU A 14 -11.79 4.07 4.00
C LEU A 14 -12.84 3.37 3.14
N ILE A 15 -13.99 3.17 3.77
CA ILE A 15 -15.28 2.83 3.17
C ILE A 15 -15.82 4.11 2.54
N GLY A 16 -16.26 4.03 1.28
CA GLY A 16 -16.91 5.14 0.60
C GLY A 16 -17.24 4.79 -0.84
N ALA A 17 -18.41 4.21 -1.07
CA ALA A 17 -19.00 4.13 -2.39
C ALA A 17 -19.53 5.52 -2.76
N VAL A 18 -18.89 6.19 -3.72
CA VAL A 18 -19.46 7.32 -4.45
C VAL A 18 -19.31 7.02 -5.94
N LEU A 19 -20.45 6.78 -6.60
CA LEU A 19 -20.54 6.81 -8.05
C LEU A 19 -20.16 8.22 -8.51
N ILE A 20 -19.05 8.37 -9.23
CA ILE A 20 -18.82 9.55 -10.08
C ILE A 20 -19.07 9.11 -11.52
N ILE A 21 -20.27 9.44 -11.99
CA ILE A 21 -20.65 9.42 -13.40
C ILE A 21 -19.73 10.42 -14.10
N HIS A 22 -18.78 9.92 -14.90
CA HIS A 22 -17.98 10.75 -15.79
C HIS A 22 -18.78 10.98 -17.08
N GLY A 23 -19.59 12.03 -17.08
CA GLY A 23 -20.06 12.63 -18.33
C GLY A 23 -19.00 13.63 -18.81
N GLN A 24 -18.07 13.20 -19.66
CA GLN A 24 -17.33 14.14 -20.50
C GLN A 24 -18.13 14.30 -21.79
N GLU A 25 -18.94 15.35 -21.83
CA GLU A 25 -19.54 15.82 -23.07
C GLU A 25 -18.43 16.45 -23.91
N ALA A 26 -18.09 15.78 -25.01
CA ALA A 26 -17.12 16.26 -25.97
C ALA A 26 -17.63 17.56 -26.59
N ALA A 27 -16.99 18.69 -26.28
CA ALA A 27 -17.19 19.93 -27.02
C ALA A 27 -16.63 19.75 -28.45
N PRO A 28 -17.38 20.15 -29.50
CA PRO A 28 -16.91 20.00 -30.87
C PRO A 28 -15.72 20.93 -31.16
N PRO A 29 -14.75 20.48 -32.00
CA PRO A 29 -13.63 21.31 -32.42
C PRO A 29 -14.07 22.23 -33.55
N SER A 30 -14.30 23.50 -33.26
CA SER A 30 -14.30 24.57 -34.27
C SER A 30 -14.00 25.91 -33.62
N VAL A 31 -12.72 26.19 -33.42
CA VAL A 31 -12.24 27.57 -33.33
C VAL A 31 -11.52 27.81 -34.64
N ASP A 32 -12.26 28.34 -35.62
CA ASP A 32 -11.67 28.96 -36.79
C ASP A 32 -10.83 30.14 -36.32
N LEU A 33 -9.53 30.01 -36.56
CA LEU A 33 -8.59 31.11 -36.47
C LEU A 33 -8.88 32.05 -37.65
N TYR A 34 -9.07 33.34 -37.34
CA TYR A 34 -9.15 34.48 -38.26
C TYR A 34 -10.54 34.82 -38.83
N GLU A 35 -11.17 35.88 -38.30
CA GLU A 35 -11.56 37.06 -39.08
C GLU A 35 -12.06 38.19 -38.17
N GLY A 36 -11.46 39.37 -38.30
CA GLY A 36 -12.07 40.66 -37.98
C GLY A 36 -12.19 41.06 -36.50
N GLN A 37 -11.11 41.56 -35.90
CA GLN A 37 -11.24 42.53 -34.80
C GLN A 37 -10.23 43.65 -34.99
N GLU A 38 -10.76 44.84 -35.27
CA GLU A 38 -10.04 46.09 -35.44
C GLU A 38 -9.21 46.41 -34.19
N VAL A 39 -7.94 46.76 -34.41
CA VAL A 39 -7.01 47.22 -33.38
C VAL A 39 -7.40 48.64 -32.99
N PRO A 40 -7.82 48.94 -31.74
CA PRO A 40 -7.70 50.30 -31.26
C PRO A 40 -6.23 50.52 -30.92
N GLU A 41 -5.59 51.42 -31.67
CA GLU A 41 -4.24 51.90 -31.44
C GLU A 41 -4.13 52.54 -30.04
N ALA A 42 -3.78 51.73 -29.05
CA ALA A 42 -3.44 52.20 -27.72
C ALA A 42 -2.00 52.73 -27.76
N THR A 43 -1.87 54.04 -27.81
CA THR A 43 -0.60 54.77 -27.65
C THR A 43 0.00 54.42 -26.29
N VAL A 44 1.02 53.56 -26.24
CA VAL A 44 1.74 53.24 -25.00
C VAL A 44 2.87 54.23 -24.83
N THR A 45 2.64 55.27 -24.04
CA THR A 45 3.69 56.13 -23.48
C THR A 45 4.57 55.28 -22.57
N PRO A 46 5.91 55.24 -22.72
CA PRO A 46 6.75 54.44 -21.84
C PRO A 46 6.86 55.11 -20.48
N LEU A 47 6.40 54.44 -19.43
CA LEU A 47 6.65 54.86 -18.05
C LEU A 47 8.10 54.48 -17.68
N PRO A 48 8.94 55.44 -17.25
CA PRO A 48 10.29 55.16 -16.80
C PRO A 48 10.22 54.54 -15.39
N ASN A 49 10.83 53.37 -15.20
CA ASN A 49 10.90 52.58 -13.95
C ASN A 49 9.73 51.62 -13.69
N GLY A 50 9.66 50.54 -14.46
CA GLY A 50 9.10 49.26 -14.01
C GLY A 50 10.23 48.32 -13.56
N PRO A 51 10.00 47.39 -12.62
CA PRO A 51 11.01 46.45 -12.16
C PRO A 51 11.56 45.64 -13.35
N GLU A 52 12.88 45.48 -13.42
CA GLU A 52 13.57 44.82 -14.54
C GLU A 52 12.88 43.52 -14.92
N LEU A 53 12.39 43.44 -16.16
CA LEU A 53 11.84 42.20 -16.72
C LEU A 53 12.92 41.11 -16.58
N PRO A 54 12.59 39.95 -15.97
CA PRO A 54 13.56 38.88 -15.82
C PRO A 54 14.12 38.49 -17.18
N GLU A 55 15.45 38.40 -17.26
CA GLU A 55 16.14 38.05 -18.50
C GLU A 55 15.59 36.72 -19.04
N LEU A 56 15.33 36.63 -20.35
CA LEU A 56 14.75 35.45 -21.00
C LEU A 56 15.43 34.12 -20.63
N LYS A 57 16.72 34.16 -20.26
CA LYS A 57 17.49 33.01 -19.77
C LYS A 57 16.98 32.45 -18.44
N GLN A 58 16.51 33.30 -17.52
CA GLN A 58 15.90 32.88 -16.25
C GLN A 58 14.54 32.21 -16.46
N LEU A 59 13.78 32.69 -17.45
CA LEU A 59 12.53 32.03 -17.87
C LEU A 59 12.83 30.66 -18.46
N GLU A 60 13.79 30.56 -19.38
CA GLU A 60 14.17 29.29 -20.01
C GLU A 60 14.64 28.26 -18.96
N GLU A 61 15.39 28.69 -17.95
CA GLU A 61 15.82 27.84 -16.83
C GLU A 61 14.64 27.39 -15.95
N THR A 62 13.61 28.24 -15.80
CA THR A 62 12.35 27.90 -15.10
C THR A 62 11.52 26.88 -15.87
N PHE A 63 11.59 26.90 -17.20
CA PHE A 63 10.87 25.96 -18.07
C PHE A 63 11.64 24.66 -18.34
N LYS A 64 12.89 24.51 -17.88
CA LYS A 64 13.61 23.24 -18.02
C LYS A 64 12.88 22.16 -17.22
N PRO A 65 12.35 21.11 -17.88
CA PRO A 65 11.65 20.05 -17.18
C PRO A 65 12.62 19.36 -16.22
N LYS A 66 12.27 19.33 -14.93
CA LYS A 66 13.06 18.64 -13.91
C LYS A 66 13.22 17.18 -14.33
N SER A 67 14.46 16.76 -14.60
CA SER A 67 14.72 15.39 -15.06
C SER A 67 14.20 14.42 -14.01
N LEU A 68 13.21 13.61 -14.37
CA LEU A 68 12.53 12.71 -13.44
C LEU A 68 13.44 11.58 -12.92
N GLY A 69 14.66 11.41 -13.46
CA GLY A 69 15.72 10.59 -12.88
C GLY A 69 15.26 9.28 -12.23
N LYS A 70 15.66 9.05 -10.97
CA LYS A 70 15.26 7.88 -10.16
C LYS A 70 13.76 7.82 -9.87
N ASP A 71 13.08 8.96 -9.88
CA ASP A 71 11.63 9.02 -9.64
C ASP A 71 10.86 8.43 -10.83
N ALA A 72 11.38 8.54 -12.06
CA ALA A 72 10.79 7.92 -13.23
C ALA A 72 10.76 6.38 -13.12
N ASP A 73 11.84 5.77 -12.61
CA ASP A 73 11.91 4.31 -12.45
C ASP A 73 11.01 3.83 -11.30
N ALA A 74 10.96 4.57 -10.19
CA ALA A 74 10.03 4.30 -9.11
C ALA A 74 8.57 4.39 -9.56
N LEU A 75 8.24 5.38 -10.42
CA LEU A 75 6.91 5.52 -11.01
C LEU A 75 6.56 4.35 -11.92
N LYS A 76 7.50 3.88 -12.77
CA LYS A 76 7.28 2.70 -13.62
C LYS A 76 6.92 1.47 -12.78
N VAL A 77 7.70 1.19 -11.74
CA VAL A 77 7.45 0.05 -10.83
C VAL A 77 6.07 0.18 -10.17
N HIS A 78 5.71 1.38 -9.71
CA HIS A 78 4.41 1.61 -9.10
C HIS A 78 3.24 1.40 -10.09
N VAL A 79 3.39 1.86 -11.32
CA VAL A 79 2.40 1.67 -12.39
C VAL A 79 2.26 0.19 -12.73
N GLU A 80 3.37 -0.54 -12.89
CA GLU A 80 3.35 -1.99 -13.13
C GLU A 80 2.63 -2.71 -11.99
N TRP A 81 2.93 -2.35 -10.74
CA TRP A 81 2.27 -2.93 -9.57
C TRP A 81 0.75 -2.71 -9.58
N ARG A 82 0.30 -1.49 -9.92
CA ARG A 82 -1.12 -1.17 -10.04
C ARG A 82 -1.79 -1.98 -11.15
N GLN A 83 -1.15 -2.06 -12.31
CA GLN A 83 -1.67 -2.80 -13.45
C GLN A 83 -1.77 -4.30 -13.15
N LEU A 84 -0.75 -4.88 -12.51
CA LEU A 84 -0.74 -6.29 -12.09
C LEU A 84 -1.89 -6.59 -11.13
N LYS A 85 -2.08 -5.76 -10.10
CA LYS A 85 -3.20 -5.92 -9.16
C LYS A 85 -4.55 -5.85 -9.86
N ASN A 86 -4.75 -4.86 -10.73
CA ASN A 86 -6.01 -4.70 -11.45
C ASN A 86 -6.30 -5.92 -12.34
N ARG A 87 -5.30 -6.42 -13.08
CA ARG A 87 -5.45 -7.62 -13.92
C ARG A 87 -5.72 -8.87 -13.10
N ALA A 88 -4.99 -9.09 -12.01
CA ALA A 88 -5.17 -10.26 -11.16
C ALA A 88 -6.53 -10.28 -10.46
N VAL A 89 -7.00 -9.13 -9.94
CA VAL A 89 -8.33 -9.02 -9.28
C VAL A 89 -9.48 -9.24 -10.27
N ASN A 90 -9.29 -8.88 -11.53
CA ASN A 90 -10.28 -9.07 -12.59
C ASN A 90 -10.23 -10.46 -13.24
N ASP A 91 -9.27 -11.32 -12.86
CA ASP A 91 -9.17 -12.66 -13.40
C ASP A 91 -10.31 -13.56 -12.87
N PRO A 92 -11.06 -14.26 -13.75
CA PRO A 92 -12.19 -15.09 -13.33
C PRO A 92 -11.79 -16.23 -12.39
N VAL A 93 -10.60 -16.81 -12.56
CA VAL A 93 -10.10 -17.90 -11.71
C VAL A 93 -9.81 -17.38 -10.31
N VAL A 94 -9.20 -16.21 -10.22
CA VAL A 94 -8.94 -15.53 -8.94
C VAL A 94 -10.24 -15.18 -8.24
N GLN A 95 -11.23 -14.64 -8.96
CA GLN A 95 -12.54 -14.30 -8.41
C GLN A 95 -13.29 -15.53 -7.90
N ALA A 96 -13.29 -16.61 -8.68
CA ALA A 96 -13.90 -17.87 -8.29
C ALA A 96 -13.23 -18.45 -7.03
N ALA A 97 -11.90 -18.45 -6.96
CA ALA A 97 -11.16 -18.90 -5.79
C ALA A 97 -11.47 -18.03 -4.55
N ARG A 98 -11.58 -16.71 -4.73
CA ARG A 98 -11.98 -15.78 -3.66
C ARG A 98 -13.39 -16.08 -3.16
N ALA A 99 -14.36 -16.23 -4.06
CA ALA A 99 -15.75 -16.54 -3.72
C ALA A 99 -15.85 -17.90 -3.00
N PHE A 100 -15.14 -18.91 -3.52
CA PHE A 100 -15.06 -20.23 -2.91
C PHE A 100 -14.50 -20.18 -1.48
N ALA A 101 -13.46 -19.36 -1.25
CA ALA A 101 -12.91 -19.15 0.08
C ALA A 101 -13.89 -18.45 1.03
N GLN A 102 -14.67 -17.48 0.54
CA GLN A 102 -15.69 -16.80 1.36
C GLN A 102 -16.90 -17.70 1.67
N ALA A 103 -17.22 -18.66 0.81
CA ALA A 103 -18.31 -19.61 1.02
C ALA A 103 -17.99 -20.73 2.04
N ALA A 104 -16.83 -20.69 2.70
CA ALA A 104 -16.47 -21.65 3.73
C ALA A 104 -17.42 -21.58 4.93
N ARG A 105 -17.78 -22.75 5.50
CA ARG A 105 -18.70 -22.83 6.65
C ARG A 105 -17.96 -22.75 7.98
N THR A 106 -16.68 -23.13 7.98
CA THR A 106 -15.84 -23.13 9.18
C THR A 106 -14.58 -22.29 8.96
N ASP A 107 -13.99 -21.80 10.07
CA ASP A 107 -12.74 -21.03 10.02
C ASP A 107 -11.57 -21.87 9.46
N LEU A 108 -11.49 -23.15 9.81
CA LEU A 108 -10.44 -24.04 9.32
C LEU A 108 -10.54 -24.22 7.80
N GLU A 109 -11.74 -24.46 7.28
CA GLU A 109 -11.98 -24.48 5.83
C GLU A 109 -11.63 -23.15 5.19
N LYS A 110 -12.07 -22.03 5.77
CA LYS A 110 -11.80 -20.69 5.24
C LYS A 110 -10.31 -20.45 5.09
N ARG A 111 -9.50 -20.77 6.10
CA ARG A 111 -8.04 -20.63 6.03
C ARG A 111 -7.41 -21.54 4.99
N ASN A 112 -7.85 -22.79 4.88
CA ASN A 112 -7.35 -23.71 3.84
C ASN A 112 -7.66 -23.18 2.44
N ARG A 113 -8.90 -22.72 2.21
CA ARG A 113 -9.31 -22.14 0.93
C ARG A 113 -8.61 -20.80 0.65
N LEU A 114 -8.36 -19.98 1.67
CA LEU A 114 -7.60 -18.73 1.54
C LEU A 114 -6.13 -18.98 1.16
N ARG A 115 -5.50 -20.07 1.62
CA ARG A 115 -4.17 -20.45 1.15
C ARG A 115 -4.17 -20.71 -0.35
N ASN A 116 -5.11 -21.52 -0.83
CA ASN A 116 -5.28 -21.79 -2.26
C ASN A 116 -5.58 -20.51 -3.06
N TYR A 117 -6.46 -19.64 -2.54
CA TYR A 117 -6.73 -18.33 -3.15
C TYR A 117 -5.44 -17.51 -3.30
N TYR A 118 -4.61 -17.42 -2.26
CA TYR A 118 -3.35 -16.68 -2.35
C TYR A 118 -2.34 -17.35 -3.30
N ASP A 119 -2.30 -18.68 -3.37
CA ASP A 119 -1.48 -19.39 -4.35
C ASP A 119 -1.87 -18.97 -5.78
N ILE A 120 -3.16 -19.05 -6.13
CA ILE A 120 -3.68 -18.66 -7.45
C ILE A 120 -3.45 -17.17 -7.72
N TYR A 121 -3.79 -16.30 -6.76
CA TYR A 121 -3.67 -14.84 -6.90
C TYR A 121 -2.23 -14.41 -7.18
N TYR A 122 -1.27 -14.89 -6.38
CA TYR A 122 0.13 -14.53 -6.55
C TYR A 122 0.78 -15.23 -7.72
N GLN A 123 0.37 -16.45 -8.08
CA GLN A 123 0.83 -17.10 -9.30
C GLN A 123 0.42 -16.28 -10.53
N ARG A 124 -0.84 -15.83 -10.59
CA ARG A 124 -1.32 -15.00 -11.70
C ARG A 124 -0.57 -13.68 -11.80
N MET A 125 -0.28 -13.03 -10.67
CA MET A 125 0.56 -11.83 -10.66
C MET A 125 2.00 -12.13 -11.11
N TYR A 126 2.56 -13.27 -10.70
CA TYR A 126 3.93 -13.66 -11.05
C TYR A 126 4.09 -13.94 -12.55
N ASP A 127 3.12 -14.62 -13.15
CA ASP A 127 3.11 -14.95 -14.59
C ASP A 127 2.99 -13.67 -15.45
N LEU A 128 2.27 -12.65 -14.96
CA LEU A 128 2.10 -11.37 -15.65
C LEU A 128 3.25 -10.39 -15.40
N ALA A 129 4.02 -10.56 -14.33
CA ALA A 129 5.11 -9.66 -13.97
C ALA A 129 6.28 -9.80 -14.96
N THR A 130 6.82 -8.67 -15.40
CA THR A 130 8.00 -8.67 -16.29
C THR A 130 9.27 -8.42 -15.50
N ALA A 131 9.22 -7.50 -14.53
CA ALA A 131 10.40 -7.17 -13.73
C ALA A 131 10.76 -8.25 -12.69
N PRO A 132 12.04 -8.64 -12.56
CA PRO A 132 12.47 -9.65 -11.58
C PRO A 132 12.34 -9.17 -10.13
N GLU A 133 12.50 -7.87 -9.87
CA GLU A 133 12.33 -7.27 -8.54
C GLU A 133 10.90 -7.43 -8.02
N ILE A 134 9.91 -7.22 -8.91
CA ILE A 134 8.50 -7.39 -8.62
C ILE A 134 8.20 -8.86 -8.32
N LYS A 135 8.76 -9.80 -9.10
CA LYS A 135 8.59 -11.24 -8.85
C LYS A 135 9.08 -11.65 -7.46
N LEU A 136 10.23 -11.15 -7.04
CA LEU A 136 10.77 -11.41 -5.70
C LEU A 136 9.88 -10.80 -4.61
N ALA A 137 9.43 -9.56 -4.79
CA ALA A 137 8.50 -8.91 -3.86
C ALA A 137 7.16 -9.66 -3.75
N LEU A 138 6.63 -10.19 -4.86
CA LEU A 138 5.40 -11.00 -4.86
C LEU A 138 5.55 -12.28 -4.05
N GLN A 139 6.69 -12.97 -4.14
CA GLN A 139 6.94 -14.18 -3.34
C GLN A 139 7.02 -13.87 -1.84
N ALA A 140 7.63 -12.74 -1.47
CA ALA A 140 7.67 -12.29 -0.08
C ALA A 140 6.27 -11.95 0.44
N LEU A 141 5.46 -11.25 -0.36
CA LEU A 141 4.07 -10.92 -0.02
C LEU A 141 3.17 -12.15 0.09
N LYS A 142 3.34 -13.13 -0.81
CA LYS A 142 2.68 -14.43 -0.73
C LYS A 142 2.96 -15.10 0.61
N SER A 143 4.24 -15.22 0.95
CA SER A 143 4.67 -15.83 2.21
C SER A 143 4.11 -15.09 3.43
N SER A 144 4.11 -13.75 3.39
CA SER A 144 3.51 -12.91 4.44
C SER A 144 2.00 -13.15 4.59
N HIS A 145 1.24 -13.18 3.49
CA HIS A 145 -0.19 -13.44 3.56
C HIS A 145 -0.51 -14.85 4.06
N GLN A 146 0.28 -15.85 3.67
CA GLN A 146 0.08 -17.23 4.13
C GLN A 146 0.45 -17.39 5.61
N SER A 147 1.47 -16.68 6.11
CA SER A 147 1.85 -16.74 7.53
C SER A 147 0.76 -16.16 8.44
N LEU A 148 0.06 -15.11 8.00
CA LEU A 148 -1.10 -14.55 8.71
C LEU A 148 -2.27 -15.54 8.86
N LEU A 149 -2.33 -16.58 8.02
CA LEU A 149 -3.33 -17.65 8.13
C LEU A 149 -2.92 -18.78 9.08
N ALA A 150 -1.69 -18.77 9.61
CA ALA A 150 -1.26 -19.74 10.60
C ALA A 150 -1.91 -19.40 11.95
N GLN A 151 -2.59 -20.37 12.58
CA GLN A 151 -3.06 -20.18 13.95
C GLN A 151 -1.98 -20.55 14.95
N PRO A 152 -1.83 -19.78 16.05
CA PRO A 152 -1.08 -20.23 17.20
C PRO A 152 -1.73 -21.52 17.72
N ARG A 153 -0.91 -22.55 17.99
CA ARG A 153 -1.39 -23.81 18.56
C ARG A 153 -1.92 -23.55 19.97
N VAL A 154 -3.24 -23.61 20.14
CA VAL A 154 -3.91 -23.49 21.46
C VAL A 154 -3.85 -24.81 22.23
N ARG A 155 -3.63 -25.94 21.54
CA ARG A 155 -3.47 -27.25 22.18
C ARG A 155 -2.02 -27.70 22.10
N PRO A 156 -1.43 -28.20 23.20
CA PRO A 156 -0.17 -28.92 23.12
C PRO A 156 -0.34 -30.09 22.15
N SER A 157 0.73 -30.39 21.39
CA SER A 157 0.78 -31.57 20.54
C SER A 157 0.34 -32.79 21.34
N PRO A 158 -0.45 -33.74 20.78
CA PRO A 158 -0.71 -34.99 21.46
C PRO A 158 0.65 -35.58 21.87
N THR A 159 0.81 -35.75 23.18
CA THR A 159 1.96 -36.42 23.74
C THR A 159 2.02 -37.81 23.11
N PRO A 160 3.15 -38.23 22.51
CA PRO A 160 3.27 -39.57 21.95
C PRO A 160 2.90 -40.60 23.03
N GLU A 161 2.14 -41.62 22.64
CA GLU A 161 1.69 -42.68 23.55
C GLU A 161 2.90 -43.26 24.30
N GLY A 162 2.94 -43.06 25.62
CA GLY A 162 4.05 -43.47 26.49
C GLY A 162 4.76 -42.35 27.25
N ALA A 163 4.55 -41.08 26.92
CA ALA A 163 5.08 -39.97 27.72
C ALA A 163 4.07 -39.53 28.79
N THR A 164 4.25 -40.02 30.02
CA THR A 164 3.57 -39.52 31.21
C THR A 164 3.92 -38.04 31.42
N PRO A 165 2.95 -37.12 31.55
CA PRO A 165 3.27 -35.75 31.91
C PRO A 165 3.73 -35.70 33.37
N THR A 166 5.03 -35.53 33.61
CA THR A 166 5.55 -35.18 34.93
C THR A 166 4.95 -33.82 35.33
N PRO A 167 4.22 -33.71 36.46
CA PRO A 167 3.70 -32.43 36.90
C PRO A 167 4.86 -31.50 37.24
N ALA A 168 5.00 -30.43 36.45
CA ALA A 168 5.93 -29.34 36.75
C ALA A 168 5.49 -28.68 38.06
N VAL A 169 6.33 -28.79 39.09
CA VAL A 169 6.16 -28.09 40.37
C VAL A 169 5.96 -26.61 40.09
N ALA A 170 4.79 -26.09 40.50
CA ALA A 170 4.46 -24.68 40.41
C ALA A 170 5.54 -23.83 41.12
N PRO A 171 5.99 -22.70 40.55
CA PRO A 171 6.94 -21.84 41.23
C PRO A 171 6.32 -21.30 42.51
N ALA A 172 6.98 -21.55 43.64
CA ALA A 172 6.57 -21.13 44.96
C ALA A 172 6.29 -19.62 44.99
N LYS A 173 5.09 -19.25 45.44
CA LYS A 173 4.71 -17.86 45.72
C LYS A 173 5.71 -17.26 46.71
N LYS A 174 6.58 -16.35 46.24
CA LYS A 174 7.40 -15.49 47.12
C LYS A 174 6.44 -14.65 47.98
N LYS A 175 6.38 -14.96 49.28
CA LYS A 175 5.74 -14.12 50.29
C LYS A 175 6.38 -12.73 50.21
N GLN A 176 5.59 -11.72 49.85
CA GLN A 176 6.00 -10.33 50.03
C GLN A 176 6.03 -10.05 51.53
N ALA A 177 7.23 -9.87 52.08
CA ALA A 177 7.40 -9.40 53.44
C ALA A 177 6.91 -7.95 53.53
N GLN A 178 5.77 -7.75 54.17
CA GLN A 178 5.28 -6.44 54.60
C GLN A 178 6.30 -5.84 55.57
N LYS A 179 7.11 -4.89 55.10
CA LYS A 179 7.93 -4.05 55.98
C LYS A 179 7.04 -2.96 56.58
N HIS A 180 6.62 -3.15 57.82
CA HIS A 180 6.12 -2.07 58.67
C HIS A 180 7.24 -1.05 58.89
N LYS A 181 7.18 0.10 58.21
CA LYS A 181 7.96 1.28 58.59
C LYS A 181 7.11 2.14 59.52
N LYS A 182 7.32 1.95 60.82
CA LYS A 182 7.01 2.93 61.86
C LYS A 182 7.88 4.17 61.59
N LYS A 183 7.27 5.33 61.33
CA LYS A 183 7.93 6.63 61.50
C LYS A 183 7.06 7.48 62.41
N VAL A 184 7.54 7.59 63.64
CA VAL A 184 7.23 8.64 64.61
C VAL A 184 8.16 9.81 64.28
N HIS A 185 7.61 11.02 64.22
CA HIS A 185 8.21 12.31 64.63
C HIS A 185 7.08 13.34 64.47
N LYS A 186 6.49 13.83 65.56
CA LYS A 186 6.96 14.87 66.49
C LYS A 186 7.11 16.23 65.80
#